data_AF-A0ABD0RLM1-F1
#
_entry.id   AF-A0ABD0RLM1-F1
#
_cell.length_a   1.000
_cell.length_b   1.000
_cell.length_c   1.000
_cell.angle_alpha   90.00
_cell.angle_beta   90.00
_cell.angle_gamma   90.00
#
_symmetry.space_group_name_H-M   'P 1'
#
loop_
_entity.id
_entity.type
_entity.pdbx_description
1 polymer ?
#
loop_
_entity_poly.entity_id
_entity_poly.type
_entity_poly.pdbx_seq_one_letter_code
_entity_poly.pdbx_strand_id
1 'polypeptide(L)'
;VISLVLQGRMDEARQVLSKKASLRVESSSVFKRMDVLLQTMPLFNPTGTQTLTEFDVKWRHWHEECDRCLQDNTFASNRHLETICKILVGDEDALLEQKELLSTWYHFLVTRLLFTYPTIKPPDLHYYAQ
;
A
#
# COMPACT_ATOMS: atom_id res chain seq x y z
N VAL A 1 -0.04 7.08 -10.02
CA VAL A 1 0.25 6.90 -8.58
C VAL A 1 -0.37 5.62 -8.10
N ILE A 2 -1.70 5.47 -8.13
CA ILE A 2 -2.37 4.21 -7.77
C ILE A 2 -1.77 3.00 -8.49
N SER A 3 -1.59 3.05 -9.80
CA SER A 3 -0.93 1.97 -10.56
C SER A 3 0.48 1.60 -10.06
N LEU A 4 1.26 2.59 -9.59
CA LEU A 4 2.60 2.36 -9.02
C LEU A 4 2.50 1.71 -7.63
N VAL A 5 1.54 2.14 -6.81
CA VAL A 5 1.27 1.56 -5.49
C VAL A 5 0.82 0.11 -5.62
N LEU A 6 -0.10 -0.19 -6.55
CA LEU A 6 -0.54 -1.56 -6.82
C LEU A 6 0.63 -2.46 -7.27
N GLN A 7 1.63 -1.90 -7.94
CA GLN A 7 2.85 -2.60 -8.35
C GLN A 7 3.92 -2.70 -7.24
N GLY A 8 3.67 -2.15 -6.04
CA GLY A 8 4.66 -2.08 -4.95
C GLY A 8 5.82 -1.09 -5.20
N ARG A 9 5.72 -0.23 -6.22
CA ARG A 9 6.74 0.76 -6.59
C ARG A 9 6.59 2.04 -5.78
N MET A 10 6.78 1.91 -4.47
CA MET A 10 6.48 2.96 -3.49
C MET A 10 7.31 4.22 -3.72
N ASP A 11 8.61 4.07 -4.01
CA ASP A 11 9.50 5.22 -4.24
C ASP A 11 9.07 6.08 -5.43
N GLU A 12 8.62 5.46 -6.51
CA GLU A 12 8.12 6.19 -7.67
C GLU A 12 6.77 6.83 -7.39
N ALA A 13 5.89 6.14 -6.66
CA ALA A 13 4.62 6.71 -6.21
C ALA A 13 4.85 7.98 -5.37
N ARG A 14 5.83 7.94 -4.46
CA ARG A 14 6.24 9.07 -3.61
C ARG A 14 6.79 10.24 -4.41
N GLN A 15 7.68 9.99 -5.37
CA GLN A 15 8.21 11.06 -6.24
C GLN A 15 7.10 11.78 -7.01
N VAL A 16 6.12 11.03 -7.52
CA VAL A 16 4.97 11.60 -8.23
C VAL A 16 4.06 12.37 -7.27
N LEU A 17 3.83 11.87 -6.05
CA LEU A 17 3.02 12.55 -5.03
C LEU A 17 3.67 13.85 -4.54
N SER A 18 4.98 13.85 -4.33
CA SER A 18 5.73 15.05 -3.92
C SER A 18 5.58 16.19 -4.93
N LYS A 19 5.65 15.88 -6.24
CA LYS A 19 5.40 16.85 -7.31
C LYS A 19 3.96 17.39 -7.31
N LYS A 20 2.97 16.60 -6.89
CA LYS A 20 1.58 17.05 -6.78
C LYS A 20 1.37 17.90 -5.51
N ALA A 21 2.05 17.56 -4.43
CA ALA A 21 1.99 18.27 -3.16
C ALA A 21 2.55 19.70 -3.27
N SER A 22 3.63 19.89 -4.02
CA SER A 22 4.22 21.23 -4.25
C SER A 22 3.28 22.19 -4.99
N LEU A 23 2.30 21.67 -5.73
CA LEU A 23 1.28 22.45 -6.43
C LEU A 23 0.07 22.80 -5.55
N ARG A 24 -0.07 22.20 -4.36
CA ARG A 24 -1.25 22.33 -3.48
C ARG A 24 -0.84 22.50 -2.02
N VAL A 25 -0.52 23.74 -1.64
CA VAL A 25 -0.02 24.10 -0.30
C VAL A 25 -1.02 23.74 0.81
N GLU A 26 -2.32 23.95 0.59
CA GLU A 26 -3.39 23.67 1.57
C GLU A 26 -3.51 22.18 1.94
N SER A 27 -3.04 21.28 1.08
CA SER A 27 -3.10 19.83 1.28
C SER A 27 -1.75 19.24 1.74
N SER A 28 -0.77 20.08 2.04
CA SER A 28 0.62 19.65 2.26
C SER A 28 0.76 18.61 3.40
N SER A 29 -0.01 18.74 4.48
CA SER A 29 0.04 17.81 5.62
C SER A 29 -0.43 16.40 5.27
N VAL A 30 -1.54 16.25 4.53
CA VAL A 30 -2.06 14.94 4.12
C VAL A 30 -1.13 14.26 3.11
N PHE A 31 -0.51 15.03 2.20
CA PHE A 31 0.49 14.48 1.28
C PHE A 31 1.74 14.00 2.02
N LYS A 32 2.21 14.75 3.02
CA LYS A 32 3.35 14.33 3.88
C LYS A 32 3.01 13.06 4.65
N ARG A 33 1.80 12.95 5.21
CA ARG A 33 1.38 11.74 5.93
C ARG A 33 1.37 10.52 5.00
N MET A 34 0.82 10.66 3.79
CA MET A 34 0.88 9.58 2.80
C MET A 34 2.33 9.24 2.42
N ASP A 35 3.19 10.24 2.21
CA ASP A 35 4.61 10.00 1.88
C ASP A 35 5.31 9.15 2.95
N VAL A 36 5.04 9.43 4.23
CA VAL A 36 5.56 8.63 5.35
C VAL A 36 5.06 7.19 5.28
N LEU A 37 3.75 6.96 5.10
CA LEU A 37 3.20 5.59 5.00
C LEU A 37 3.82 4.80 3.84
N LEU A 38 4.01 5.44 2.68
CA LEU A 38 4.64 4.79 1.53
C LEU A 38 6.14 4.52 1.77
N GLN A 39 6.83 5.43 2.46
CA GLN A 39 8.26 5.29 2.77
C GLN A 39 8.53 4.19 3.80
N THR A 40 7.65 4.05 4.79
CA THR A 40 7.84 3.11 5.89
C THR A 40 7.31 1.72 5.58
N MET A 41 6.75 1.50 4.38
CA MET A 41 6.28 0.19 3.94
C MET A 41 7.40 -0.86 4.11
N PRO A 42 7.19 -1.89 4.95
CA PRO A 42 8.19 -2.90 5.16
C PRO A 42 8.41 -3.75 3.91
N LEU A 43 9.68 -3.93 3.53
CA LEU A 43 10.10 -4.88 2.50
C LEU A 43 10.92 -5.97 3.16
N PHE A 44 10.61 -7.22 2.83
CA PHE A 44 11.35 -8.37 3.35
C PHE A 44 12.73 -8.43 2.70
N ASN A 45 13.78 -8.46 3.52
CA ASN A 45 15.15 -8.57 3.06
C ASN A 45 15.80 -9.87 3.54
N PRO A 46 15.76 -10.95 2.73
CA PRO A 46 16.29 -12.25 3.12
C PRO A 46 17.83 -12.32 3.13
N THR A 47 18.53 -11.35 2.53
CA THR A 47 20.00 -11.35 2.50
C THR A 47 20.63 -10.79 3.78
N GLY A 48 19.81 -10.22 4.68
CA GLY A 48 20.24 -9.69 5.98
C GLY A 48 19.98 -10.67 7.13
N THR A 49 20.07 -10.16 8.36
CA THR A 49 19.73 -10.91 9.58
C THR A 49 18.23 -10.86 9.91
N GLN A 50 17.41 -10.27 9.04
CA GLN A 50 15.98 -10.09 9.30
C GLN A 50 15.26 -11.44 9.26
N THR A 51 14.61 -11.79 10.36
CA THR A 51 13.76 -12.98 10.40
C THR A 51 12.39 -12.68 9.81
N LEU A 52 11.70 -13.73 9.34
CA LEU A 52 10.32 -13.60 8.85
C LEU A 52 9.39 -13.02 9.92
N THR A 53 9.58 -13.41 11.19
CA THR A 53 8.80 -12.90 12.32
C THR A 53 9.00 -11.40 12.54
N GLU A 54 10.23 -10.90 12.45
CA GLU A 54 10.51 -9.46 12.57
C GLU A 54 9.88 -8.65 11.44
N PHE A 55 9.92 -9.19 10.22
CA PHE A 55 9.22 -8.59 9.10
C PHE A 55 7.70 -8.56 9.32
N ASP A 56 7.11 -9.67 9.73
CA ASP A 56 5.67 -9.80 9.97
C ASP A 56 5.17 -8.81 11.04
N VAL A 57 5.91 -8.67 12.14
CA VAL A 57 5.60 -7.69 13.20
C VAL A 57 5.67 -6.26 12.65
N LYS A 58 6.71 -5.91 11.89
CA LYS A 58 6.84 -4.57 11.29
C LYS A 58 5.71 -4.29 10.30
N TRP A 59 5.38 -5.26 9.46
CA TRP A 59 4.31 -5.13 8.47
C TRP A 59 2.95 -4.95 9.14
N ARG A 60 2.62 -5.76 10.16
CA ARG A 60 1.37 -5.59 10.92
C ARG A 60 1.27 -4.21 11.57
N HIS A 61 2.35 -3.75 12.19
CA HIS A 61 2.38 -2.41 12.78
C HIS A 61 2.14 -1.30 11.74
N TRP A 62 2.83 -1.38 10.60
CA TRP A 62 2.64 -0.45 9.49
C TRP A 62 1.21 -0.50 8.93
N HIS A 63 0.62 -1.70 8.80
CA HIS A 63 -0.74 -1.90 8.32
C HIS A 63 -1.77 -1.28 9.28
N GLU A 64 -1.60 -1.49 10.59
CA GLU A 64 -2.40 -0.83 11.63
C GLU A 64 -2.29 0.70 11.58
N GLU A 65 -1.11 1.25 11.27
CA GLU A 65 -0.96 2.70 11.08
C GLU A 65 -1.72 3.22 9.86
N CYS A 66 -1.76 2.44 8.77
CA CYS A 66 -2.56 2.77 7.58
C CYS A 66 -4.06 2.76 7.92
N ASP A 67 -4.53 1.74 8.63
CA ASP A 67 -5.92 1.61 9.04
C ASP A 67 -6.34 2.76 9.98
N ARG A 68 -5.50 3.09 10.96
CA ARG A 68 -5.74 4.24 11.85
C ARG A 68 -5.91 5.56 11.07
N CYS A 69 -5.15 5.76 9.99
CA CYS A 69 -5.31 6.97 9.17
C CYS A 69 -6.68 7.07 8.50
N LEU A 70 -7.28 5.92 8.12
CA LEU A 70 -8.64 5.86 7.59
C LEU A 70 -9.67 6.12 8.68
N GLN A 71 -9.53 5.48 9.84
CA GLN A 71 -10.42 5.68 10.99
C GLN A 71 -10.45 7.15 11.45
N ASP A 72 -9.29 7.79 11.48
CA ASP A 72 -9.15 9.21 11.84
C ASP A 72 -9.59 10.18 10.73
N ASN A 73 -10.07 9.67 9.59
CA ASN A 73 -10.45 10.46 8.42
C ASN A 73 -9.33 11.39 7.92
N THR A 74 -8.07 10.97 8.09
CA THR A 74 -6.89 11.79 7.79
C THR A 74 -6.88 12.28 6.33
N PHE A 75 -7.41 11.47 5.42
CA PHE A 75 -7.42 11.74 3.98
C PHE A 75 -8.78 12.20 3.43
N ALA A 76 -9.78 12.49 4.27
CA ALA A 76 -11.13 12.83 3.83
C ALA A 76 -11.21 14.06 2.90
N SER A 77 -10.24 14.98 3.01
CA SER A 77 -10.11 16.15 2.11
C SER A 77 -9.58 15.80 0.72
N ASN A 78 -9.08 14.58 0.50
CA ASN A 78 -8.50 14.14 -0.75
C ASN A 78 -8.80 12.67 -1.03
N ARG A 79 -9.90 12.43 -1.76
CA ARG A 79 -10.36 11.10 -2.18
C ARG A 79 -9.27 10.26 -2.84
N HIS A 80 -8.33 10.86 -3.58
CA HIS A 80 -7.26 10.11 -4.22
C HIS A 80 -6.27 9.52 -3.21
N LEU A 81 -5.93 10.26 -2.15
CA LEU A 81 -5.09 9.76 -1.06
C LEU A 81 -5.85 8.75 -0.20
N GLU A 82 -7.14 8.96 0.00
CA GLU A 82 -8.00 8.01 0.70
C GLU A 82 -8.05 6.66 -0.03
N THR A 83 -8.26 6.65 -1.35
CA THR A 83 -8.19 5.41 -2.16
C THR A 83 -6.83 4.73 -2.06
N ILE A 84 -5.73 5.49 -2.09
CA ILE A 84 -4.39 4.91 -1.88
C ILE A 84 -4.32 4.25 -0.51
N CYS A 85 -4.80 4.90 0.55
CA CYS A 85 -4.77 4.35 1.90
C CYS A 85 -5.65 3.09 2.03
N LYS A 86 -6.83 3.04 1.39
CA LYS A 86 -7.68 1.85 1.30
C LYS A 86 -6.95 0.67 0.63
N ILE A 87 -6.20 0.94 -0.43
CA ILE A 87 -5.34 -0.07 -1.07
C ILE A 87 -4.26 -0.57 -0.11
N LEU A 88 -3.61 0.33 0.65
CA LEU A 88 -2.54 -0.07 1.60
C LEU A 88 -3.04 -1.00 2.71
N VAL A 89 -4.29 -0.85 3.15
CA VAL A 89 -4.91 -1.74 4.14
C VAL A 89 -5.50 -3.02 3.52
N GLY A 90 -5.44 -3.16 2.19
CA GLY A 90 -5.96 -4.33 1.50
C GLY A 90 -7.49 -4.37 1.41
N ASP A 91 -8.15 -3.21 1.34
CA ASP A 91 -9.59 -3.12 1.10
C ASP A 91 -9.93 -3.73 -0.28
N GLU A 92 -10.64 -4.86 -0.27
CA GLU A 92 -10.94 -5.65 -1.47
C GLU A 92 -11.77 -4.86 -2.49
N ASP A 93 -12.73 -4.05 -2.04
CA ASP A 93 -13.56 -3.23 -2.92
C ASP A 93 -12.71 -2.18 -3.65
N ALA A 94 -11.83 -1.47 -2.91
CA ALA A 94 -10.90 -0.52 -3.48
C ALA A 94 -9.91 -1.18 -4.45
N LEU A 95 -9.44 -2.40 -4.17
CA LEU A 95 -8.59 -3.15 -5.08
C LEU A 95 -9.33 -3.53 -6.38
N LEU A 96 -10.57 -4.02 -6.26
CA LEU A 96 -11.42 -4.41 -7.38
C LEU A 96 -11.79 -3.22 -8.27
N GLU A 97 -12.06 -2.05 -7.69
CA GLU A 97 -12.29 -0.81 -8.44
C GLU A 97 -11.10 -0.41 -9.31
N GLN A 98 -9.89 -0.77 -8.90
CA GLN A 98 -8.65 -0.44 -9.61
C GLN A 98 -8.12 -1.58 -10.49
N LYS A 99 -8.88 -2.68 -10.65
CA LYS A 99 -8.46 -3.86 -11.42
C LYS A 99 -8.08 -3.54 -12.88
N GLU A 100 -8.72 -2.55 -13.49
CA GLU A 100 -8.44 -2.15 -14.89
C GLU A 100 -7.05 -1.52 -15.05
N LEU A 101 -6.44 -1.05 -13.96
CA LEU A 101 -5.05 -0.57 -13.95
C LEU A 101 -4.04 -1.72 -13.91
N LEU A 102 -4.50 -2.95 -13.66
CA LEU A 102 -3.70 -4.15 -13.55
C LEU A 102 -3.84 -4.97 -14.83
N SER A 103 -2.74 -5.11 -15.56
CA SER A 103 -2.76 -5.71 -16.90
C SER A 103 -3.08 -7.21 -16.92
N THR A 104 -2.98 -7.90 -15.77
CA THR A 104 -3.20 -9.33 -15.67
C THR A 104 -3.82 -9.69 -14.32
N TRP A 105 -4.53 -10.82 -14.26
CA TRP A 105 -5.02 -11.40 -13.01
C TRP A 105 -3.88 -11.66 -12.01
N TYR A 106 -2.68 -11.98 -12.52
CA TYR A 106 -1.49 -12.19 -11.69
C TYR A 106 -1.07 -10.90 -10.98
N HIS A 107 -1.12 -9.75 -11.66
CA HIS A 107 -0.84 -8.47 -11.00
C HIS A 107 -1.84 -8.20 -9.87
N PHE A 108 -3.13 -8.49 -10.08
CA PHE A 108 -4.14 -8.36 -9.03
C PHE A 108 -3.86 -9.28 -7.84
N LEU A 109 -3.57 -10.55 -8.08
CA LEU A 109 -3.20 -11.50 -7.03
C LEU A 109 -2.00 -11.00 -6.22
N VAL A 110 -0.93 -10.57 -6.90
CA VAL A 110 0.29 -10.07 -6.23
C VAL A 110 0.00 -8.83 -5.41
N THR A 111 -0.78 -7.88 -5.93
CA THR A 111 -1.20 -6.69 -5.18
C THR A 111 -2.00 -7.06 -3.94
N ARG A 112 -2.98 -7.96 -4.07
CA ARG A 112 -3.80 -8.43 -2.96
C ARG A 112 -2.92 -9.04 -1.87
N LEU A 113 -2.02 -9.97 -2.23
CA LEU A 113 -1.11 -10.60 -1.29
C LEU A 113 -0.17 -9.59 -0.60
N LEU A 114 0.34 -8.60 -1.34
CA LEU A 114 1.22 -7.56 -0.81
C LEU A 114 0.59 -6.76 0.34
N PHE A 115 -0.71 -6.50 0.27
CA PHE A 115 -1.45 -5.67 1.23
C PHE A 115 -2.32 -6.46 2.23
N THR A 116 -2.41 -7.79 2.09
CA THR A 116 -3.23 -8.63 3.00
C THR A 116 -2.45 -9.80 3.61
N TYR A 117 -1.57 -10.46 2.85
CA TYR A 117 -0.87 -11.68 3.27
C TYR A 117 0.58 -11.73 2.75
N PRO A 118 1.48 -10.84 3.22
CA PRO A 118 2.82 -10.70 2.66
C PRO A 118 3.76 -11.88 2.99
N THR A 119 3.37 -12.74 3.93
CA THR A 119 4.13 -13.92 4.38
C THR A 119 3.55 -15.24 3.88
N ILE A 120 2.63 -15.18 2.90
CA ILE A 120 1.97 -16.37 2.37
C ILE A 120 2.97 -17.41 1.85
N LYS A 121 2.71 -18.68 2.15
CA LYS A 121 3.54 -19.78 1.67
C LYS A 121 3.07 -20.23 0.29
N PRO A 122 3.96 -20.69 -0.60
CA PRO A 122 3.58 -21.15 -1.93
C PRO A 122 2.43 -22.17 -2.00
N PRO A 123 2.31 -23.15 -1.08
CA PRO A 123 1.20 -24.09 -1.08
C PRO A 123 -0.17 -23.41 -0.89
N ASP A 124 -0.23 -22.27 -0.21
CA ASP A 124 -1.48 -21.59 0.15
C ASP A 124 -1.93 -20.59 -0.93
N LEU A 125 -1.09 -20.30 -1.94
CA LEU A 125 -1.39 -19.34 -3.01
C LEU A 125 -2.69 -19.66 -3.76
N HIS A 126 -3.03 -20.95 -3.91
CA HIS A 126 -4.21 -21.38 -4.65
C HIS A 126 -5.53 -20.86 -4.07
N TYR A 127 -5.61 -20.63 -2.75
CA TYR A 127 -6.79 -20.03 -2.10
C TYR A 127 -7.03 -18.58 -2.51
N TYR A 128 -5.99 -17.89 -2.97
CA TYR A 128 -6.05 -16.47 -3.33
C TYR A 128 -6.17 -16.25 -4.83
N ALA A 129 -5.90 -17.30 -5.63
CA ALA A 129 -5.98 -17.26 -7.09
C ALA A 129 -7.39 -17.53 -7.67
N GLN A 130 -8.39 -17.78 -6.81
CA GLN A 130 -9.80 -17.91 -7.18
C GLN A 130 -10.48 -16.55 -7.25
#